data_AF-A0A4S0QZS4-F1
#
_entry.id   AF-A0A4S0QZS4-F1
#
_cell.length_a   1.000
_cell.length_b   1.000
_cell.length_c   1.000
_cell.angle_alpha   90.00
_cell.angle_beta   90.00
_cell.angle_gamma   90.00
#
_symmetry.space_group_name_H-M   'P 1'
#
loop_
_entity.id
_entity.type
_entity.pdbx_description
1 polymer ?
#
loop_
_entity_poly.entity_id
_entity_poly.type
_entity_poly.pdbx_seq_one_letter_code
_entity_poly.pdbx_strand_id
1 'polypeptide(L)'
;IWKGLPLLFGLILFLILLPVLPVMAMRFMRKRRHKRFGIQLPEALELITRGLKAGHPVPVAIAMVAREMPDPIGTEFGVIADEVTYGSDLVSALNSLFDRVGHEDLPLFVTAVSIQTSSRS
;
A
#
# COMPACT_ATOMS: atom_id res chain seq x y z
N ILE A 1 -52.94 4.91 6.08
CA ILE A 1 -51.96 5.63 6.94
C ILE A 1 -50.87 4.68 7.47
N TRP A 2 -51.18 3.45 7.92
CA TRP A 2 -50.20 2.52 8.51
C TRP A 2 -49.19 1.85 7.54
N LYS A 3 -49.44 1.82 6.22
CA LYS A 3 -48.53 1.20 5.22
C LYS A 3 -47.43 2.12 4.68
N GLY A 4 -47.48 3.43 4.95
CA GLY A 4 -46.46 4.40 4.48
C GLY A 4 -45.22 4.46 5.37
N LEU A 5 -45.36 4.10 6.65
CA LEU A 5 -44.27 4.08 7.62
C LEU A 5 -43.13 3.12 7.23
N PRO A 6 -43.37 1.85 6.83
CA PRO A 6 -42.29 0.95 6.40
C PRO A 6 -41.62 1.39 5.08
N LEU A 7 -42.32 2.11 4.20
CA LEU A 7 -41.74 2.66 2.96
C LEU A 7 -40.77 3.81 3.24
N LEU A 8 -41.07 4.67 4.22
CA LEU A 8 -40.19 5.75 4.64
C LEU A 8 -38.91 5.21 5.31
N PHE A 9 -39.01 4.18 6.16
CA PHE A 9 -37.84 3.50 6.72
C PHE A 9 -36.97 2.84 5.63
N GLY A 10 -37.58 2.19 4.64
CA GLY A 10 -36.85 1.62 3.50
C GLY A 10 -36.13 2.69 2.67
N LEU A 11 -36.77 3.84 2.43
CA LEU A 11 -36.20 4.95 1.68
C LEU A 11 -35.01 5.58 2.42
N ILE A 12 -35.14 5.81 3.74
CA ILE A 12 -34.06 6.34 4.58
C ILE A 12 -32.88 5.36 4.63
N LEU A 13 -33.15 4.06 4.78
CA LEU A 13 -32.12 3.03 4.80
C LEU A 13 -31.38 2.98 3.46
N PHE A 14 -32.10 3.05 2.33
CA PHE A 14 -31.51 3.08 0.99
C PHE A 14 -30.63 4.32 0.79
N LEU A 15 -31.09 5.50 1.21
CA LEU A 15 -30.37 6.77 1.09
C LEU A 15 -29.06 6.78 1.89
N ILE A 16 -29.01 6.05 3.01
CA ILE A 16 -27.81 5.90 3.84
C ILE A 16 -26.90 4.77 3.30
N LEU A 17 -27.44 3.63 2.89
CA LEU A 17 -26.63 2.51 2.40
C LEU A 17 -25.90 2.85 1.09
N LEU A 18 -26.54 3.62 0.21
CA LEU A 18 -26.02 3.96 -1.11
C LEU A 18 -24.64 4.64 -1.07
N PRO A 19 -24.37 5.66 -0.23
CA PRO A 19 -23.03 6.25 -0.07
C PRO A 19 -22.12 5.44 0.87
N VAL A 20 -22.66 4.68 1.83
CA VAL A 20 -21.84 3.94 2.81
C VAL A 20 -21.13 2.75 2.16
N LEU A 21 -21.80 1.99 1.29
CA LEU A 21 -21.21 0.86 0.58
C LEU A 21 -19.95 1.20 -0.23
N PRO A 22 -19.94 2.21 -1.12
CA PRO A 22 -18.75 2.54 -1.90
C PRO A 22 -17.62 3.08 -1.02
N VAL A 23 -17.93 3.88 0.01
CA VAL A 23 -16.92 4.37 0.96
C VAL A 23 -16.28 3.21 1.73
N MET A 24 -17.07 2.25 2.17
CA MET A 24 -16.57 1.07 2.88
C MET A 24 -15.74 0.17 1.95
N ALA A 25 -16.18 -0.06 0.72
CA ALA A 25 -15.44 -0.82 -0.29
C ALA A 25 -14.08 -0.17 -0.60
N MET A 26 -14.05 1.16 -0.82
CA MET A 26 -12.81 1.90 -1.04
C MET A 26 -11.85 1.79 0.14
N ARG A 27 -12.34 1.97 1.37
CA ARG A 27 -11.53 1.80 2.59
C ARG A 27 -10.95 0.40 2.69
N PHE A 28 -11.75 -0.63 2.38
CA PHE A 28 -11.30 -2.01 2.43
C PHE A 28 -10.25 -2.33 1.36
N MET A 29 -10.43 -1.84 0.13
CA MET A 29 -9.45 -1.98 -0.95
C MET A 29 -8.13 -1.29 -0.60
N ARG A 30 -8.19 -0.08 -0.02
CA ARG A 30 -7.02 0.66 0.45
C ARG A 30 -6.27 -0.10 1.54
N LYS A 31 -6.99 -0.61 2.56
CA LYS A 31 -6.40 -1.45 3.62
C LYS A 31 -5.73 -2.71 3.07
N ARG A 32 -6.36 -3.39 2.10
CA ARG A 32 -5.77 -4.56 1.43
C ARG A 32 -4.51 -4.22 0.64
N ARG A 33 -4.45 -3.07 -0.02
CA ARG A 33 -3.26 -2.60 -0.75
C ARG A 33 -2.13 -2.28 0.22
N HIS A 34 -2.40 -1.52 1.27
CA HIS A 34 -1.41 -1.16 2.31
C HIS A 34 -0.83 -2.38 3.03
N LYS A 35 -1.68 -3.33 3.39
CA LYS A 35 -1.23 -4.60 3.98
C LYS A 35 -0.28 -5.36 3.05
N ARG A 36 -0.60 -5.45 1.76
CA ARG A 36 0.27 -6.09 0.76
C ARG A 36 1.60 -5.35 0.61
N PHE A 37 1.56 -4.02 0.60
CA PHE A 37 2.78 -3.20 0.56
C PHE A 37 3.72 -3.52 1.73
N GLY A 38 3.20 -3.59 2.95
CA GLY A 38 4.01 -3.91 4.14
C GLY A 38 4.61 -5.30 4.14
N ILE A 39 3.93 -6.29 3.53
CA ILE A 39 4.45 -7.66 3.39
C ILE A 39 5.57 -7.71 2.35
N GLN A 40 5.46 -6.94 1.27
CA GLN A 40 6.41 -6.93 0.15
C GLN A 40 7.64 -6.02 0.41
N LEU A 41 7.54 -5.08 1.35
CA LEU A 41 8.61 -4.12 1.62
C LEU A 41 9.97 -4.77 1.99
N PRO A 42 10.04 -5.84 2.82
CA PRO A 42 11.31 -6.51 3.12
C PRO A 42 11.99 -7.09 1.87
N GLU A 43 11.21 -7.70 0.97
CA GLU A 43 11.69 -8.27 -0.29
C GLU A 43 12.21 -7.16 -1.24
N ALA A 44 11.50 -6.03 -1.31
CA ALA A 44 11.93 -4.86 -2.06
C ALA A 44 13.28 -4.32 -1.56
N LEU A 45 13.45 -4.22 -0.25
CA LEU A 45 14.71 -3.77 0.37
C LEU A 45 15.84 -4.77 0.09
N GLU A 46 15.56 -6.08 0.14
CA GLU A 46 16.54 -7.10 -0.20
C GLU A 46 17.05 -6.94 -1.64
N LEU A 47 16.15 -6.77 -2.60
CA LEU A 47 16.50 -6.52 -4.01
C LEU A 47 17.37 -5.27 -4.17
N ILE A 48 17.03 -4.16 -3.49
CA ILE A 48 17.87 -2.94 -3.51
C ILE A 48 19.25 -3.26 -2.97
N THR A 49 19.35 -3.91 -1.80
CA THR A 49 20.65 -4.22 -1.21
C THR A 49 21.50 -5.13 -2.09
N ARG A 50 20.87 -6.08 -2.80
CA ARG A 50 21.54 -6.98 -3.76
C ARG A 50 22.06 -6.19 -4.96
N GLY A 51 21.26 -5.28 -5.51
CA GLY A 51 21.67 -4.40 -6.61
C GLY A 51 22.84 -3.49 -6.22
N LEU A 52 22.79 -2.90 -5.02
CA LEU A 52 23.88 -2.07 -4.50
C LEU A 52 25.17 -2.86 -4.26
N LYS A 53 25.06 -4.08 -3.72
CA LYS A 53 26.21 -4.99 -3.55
C LYS A 53 26.84 -5.42 -4.87
N ALA A 54 26.05 -5.50 -5.94
CA ALA A 54 26.53 -5.74 -7.31
C ALA A 54 27.21 -4.51 -7.94
N GLY A 55 27.23 -3.36 -7.23
CA GLY A 55 27.84 -2.12 -7.70
C GLY A 55 26.91 -1.25 -8.54
N HIS A 56 25.61 -1.58 -8.62
CA HIS A 56 24.67 -0.73 -9.35
C HIS A 56 24.42 0.59 -8.61
N PRO A 57 24.30 1.72 -9.34
CA PRO A 57 23.84 2.97 -8.76
C PRO A 57 22.46 2.81 -8.13
N VAL A 58 22.19 3.57 -7.06
CA VAL A 58 20.91 3.53 -6.32
C VAL A 58 19.68 3.68 -7.23
N PRO A 59 19.64 4.61 -8.22
CA PRO A 59 18.49 4.73 -9.13
C PRO A 59 18.22 3.46 -9.94
N VAL A 60 19.27 2.73 -10.31
CA VAL A 60 19.16 1.46 -11.06
C VAL A 60 18.59 0.37 -10.17
N ALA A 61 19.03 0.29 -8.92
CA ALA A 61 18.51 -0.66 -7.94
C ALA A 61 17.01 -0.40 -7.64
N ILE A 62 16.59 0.86 -7.59
CA ILE A 62 15.17 1.23 -7.42
C ILE A 62 14.35 0.87 -8.66
N ALA A 63 14.86 1.16 -9.86
CA ALA A 63 14.21 0.77 -11.11
C ALA A 63 14.12 -0.75 -11.30
N MET A 64 15.02 -1.52 -10.67
CA MET A 64 14.95 -2.98 -10.64
C MET A 64 13.76 -3.43 -9.79
N VAL A 65 13.60 -2.89 -8.58
CA VAL A 65 12.42 -3.16 -7.74
C VAL A 65 11.12 -2.82 -8.46
N ALA A 66 11.06 -1.68 -9.14
CA ALA A 66 9.87 -1.26 -9.89
C ALA A 66 9.43 -2.28 -10.96
N ARG A 67 10.38 -3.00 -11.56
CA ARG A 67 10.13 -3.97 -12.64
C ARG A 67 9.94 -5.40 -12.14
N GLU A 68 10.64 -5.77 -11.07
CA GLU A 68 10.66 -7.15 -10.57
C GLU A 68 9.58 -7.41 -9.51
N MET A 69 9.17 -6.39 -8.75
CA MET A 69 8.18 -6.56 -7.70
C MET A 69 6.75 -6.43 -8.23
N PRO A 70 5.83 -7.27 -7.76
CA PRO A 70 4.41 -7.11 -8.06
C PRO A 70 3.82 -5.87 -7.37
N ASP A 71 2.64 -5.48 -7.83
CA ASP A 71 1.89 -4.41 -7.17
C ASP A 71 1.51 -4.77 -5.72
N PRO A 72 1.47 -3.78 -4.81
CA PRO A 72 1.64 -2.34 -5.04
C PRO A 72 3.08 -1.80 -5.05
N ILE A 73 4.09 -2.56 -4.63
CA ILE A 73 5.48 -2.07 -4.57
C ILE A 73 5.98 -1.66 -5.96
N GLY A 74 5.77 -2.49 -6.98
CA GLY A 74 6.24 -2.22 -8.36
C GLY A 74 5.79 -0.85 -8.87
N THR A 75 4.47 -0.58 -8.80
CA THR A 75 3.92 0.74 -9.16
C THR A 75 4.55 1.89 -8.38
N GLU A 76 4.63 1.80 -7.05
CA GLU A 76 5.10 2.92 -6.22
C GLU A 76 6.61 3.19 -6.38
N PHE A 77 7.41 2.13 -6.52
CA PHE A 77 8.84 2.25 -6.81
C PHE A 77 9.10 2.68 -8.26
N GLY A 78 8.17 2.41 -9.19
CA GLY A 78 8.19 2.96 -10.54
C GLY A 78 8.08 4.49 -10.54
N VAL A 79 7.15 5.02 -9.73
CA VAL A 79 7.02 6.48 -9.55
C VAL A 79 8.33 7.10 -9.00
N ILE A 80 8.96 6.45 -8.02
CA ILE A 80 10.26 6.91 -7.49
C ILE A 80 11.35 6.83 -8.57
N ALA A 81 11.42 5.73 -9.32
CA ALA A 81 12.40 5.55 -10.38
C ALA A 81 12.28 6.66 -11.43
N ASP A 82 11.05 7.02 -11.81
CA ASP A 82 10.77 8.12 -12.72
C ASP A 82 11.19 9.46 -12.10
N GLU A 83 10.74 9.79 -10.88
CA GLU A 83 11.08 11.03 -10.17
C GLU A 83 12.60 11.25 -10.10
N VAL A 84 13.36 10.20 -9.75
CA VAL A 84 14.82 10.23 -9.67
C VAL A 84 15.46 10.35 -11.05
N THR A 85 14.90 9.69 -12.08
CA THR A 85 15.37 9.82 -13.47
C THR A 85 15.20 11.25 -14.00
N TYR A 86 14.14 11.95 -13.57
CA TYR A 86 13.91 13.36 -13.88
C TYR A 86 14.71 14.33 -12.99
N GLY A 87 15.64 13.83 -12.17
CA GLY A 87 16.56 14.64 -11.37
C GLY A 87 16.03 15.03 -10.00
N SER A 88 14.93 14.43 -9.53
CA SER A 88 14.51 14.60 -8.14
C SER A 88 15.51 13.92 -7.20
N ASP A 89 15.73 14.56 -6.06
CA ASP A 89 16.50 13.96 -4.99
C ASP A 89 15.80 12.70 -4.46
N LEU A 90 16.57 11.63 -4.28
CA LEU A 90 16.05 10.33 -3.84
C LEU A 90 15.35 10.41 -2.49
N VAL A 91 15.89 11.18 -1.54
CA VAL A 91 15.29 11.33 -0.21
C VAL A 91 13.93 11.99 -0.33
N SER A 92 13.81 12.99 -1.21
CA SER A 92 12.54 13.66 -1.51
C SER A 92 11.51 12.72 -2.15
N ALA A 93 11.95 11.85 -3.07
CA ALA A 93 11.09 10.84 -3.70
C ALA A 93 10.61 9.77 -2.70
N LEU A 94 11.48 9.33 -1.79
CA LEU A 94 11.14 8.40 -0.72
C LEU A 94 10.20 9.02 0.33
N ASN A 95 10.35 10.31 0.65
CA ASN A 95 9.40 11.02 1.51
C ASN A 95 8.03 11.12 0.84
N SER A 96 7.99 11.38 -0.47
CA SER A 96 6.74 11.40 -1.24
C SER A 96 6.07 10.02 -1.25
N LEU A 97 6.86 8.93 -1.33
CA LEU A 97 6.35 7.57 -1.15
C LEU A 97 5.74 7.37 0.24
N PHE A 98 6.42 7.84 1.30
CA PHE A 98 5.91 7.75 2.66
C PHE A 98 4.57 8.47 2.80
N ASP A 99 4.40 9.67 2.24
CA ASP A 99 3.13 10.40 2.29
C ASP A 99 2.01 9.70 1.49
N ARG A 100 2.34 9.04 0.37
CA ARG A 100 1.37 8.29 -0.46
C ARG A 100 0.92 6.98 0.20
N VAL A 101 1.86 6.25 0.79
CA VAL A 101 1.64 4.87 1.27
C VAL A 101 1.41 4.81 2.78
N GLY A 102 2.12 5.62 3.56
CA GLY A 102 2.25 5.51 5.00
C GLY A 102 1.49 6.57 5.78
N HIS A 103 0.32 6.20 6.33
CA HIS A 103 -0.08 6.83 7.59
C HIS A 103 -0.71 5.90 8.64
N GLU A 104 -1.26 4.70 8.33
CA GLU A 104 -2.11 4.05 9.38
C GLU A 104 -1.92 2.57 9.74
N ASP A 105 -1.32 1.65 8.96
CA ASP A 105 -1.49 0.21 9.30
C ASP A 105 -0.26 -0.71 9.16
N LEU A 106 0.94 -0.18 8.88
CA LEU A 106 2.15 -1.01 8.69
C LEU A 106 2.67 -1.74 9.96
N PRO A 107 2.63 -1.18 11.19
CA PRO A 107 3.28 -1.81 12.34
C PRO A 107 2.54 -3.02 12.95
N LEU A 108 1.21 -3.07 12.84
CA LEU A 108 0.41 -4.13 13.50
C LEU A 108 0.48 -5.48 12.78
N PHE A 109 0.73 -5.49 11.47
CA PHE A 109 0.81 -6.73 10.69
C PHE A 109 2.19 -7.41 10.77
N VAL A 110 3.27 -6.62 10.82
CA VAL A 110 4.64 -7.13 11.03
C VAL A 110 4.78 -7.81 12.40
N THR A 111 4.13 -7.26 13.43
CA THR A 111 4.13 -7.83 14.79
C THR A 111 3.41 -9.19 14.86
N ALA A 112 2.34 -9.40 14.07
CA ALA A 112 1.62 -10.67 14.07
C ALA A 112 2.40 -11.80 13.34
N VAL A 113 3.15 -11.46 12.28
CA VAL A 113 3.92 -12.44 11.49
C VAL A 113 5.24 -12.81 12.18
N SER A 114 5.88 -11.86 12.88
CA SER A 114 7.11 -12.14 13.63
C SER A 114 6.90 -13.13 14.80
N ILE A 115 5.71 -13.11 15.43
CA ILE A 115 5.35 -14.05 16.51
C ILE A 115 5.18 -15.48 15.97
N GLN A 116 4.72 -15.64 14.73
CA GLN A 116 4.46 -16.97 14.17
C GLN A 116 5.73 -17.63 13.62
N THR A 117 6.75 -16.86 13.24
CA THR A 117 8.02 -17.39 12.74
C THR A 117 8.97 -17.85 13.85
N SER A 118 8.81 -17.35 15.09
CA SER A 118 9.63 -17.74 16.25
C SER A 118 9.09 -18.95 17.02
N SER A 119 7.87 -19.41 16.73
CA SER A 119 7.30 -20.64 17.32
C SER A 119 7.67 -21.91 16.54
N ARG A 120 8.43 -21.79 15.44
CA ARG A 120 8.97 -22.91 14.68
C ARG A 120 10.51 -22.89 14.70
N SER A 121 11.06 -22.77 15.91
CA SER A 121 12.43 -23.14 16.24
C SER A 121 12.42 -23.89 17.56
#